data_AF-A0A925CI39-F1
#
_entry.id   AF-A0A925CI39-F1
#
_cell.length_a   1.000
_cell.length_b   1.000
_cell.length_c   1.000
_cell.angle_alpha   90.00
_cell.angle_beta   90.00
_cell.angle_gamma   90.00
#
_symmetry.space_group_name_H-M   'P 1'
#
loop_
_entity.id
_entity.type
_entity.pdbx_description
1 polymer ?
#
loop_
_entity_poly.entity_id
_entity_poly.type
_entity_poly.pdbx_seq_one_letter_code
_entity_poly.pdbx_strand_id
1 'polypeptide(L)'
;MIARLILLLSLNVLFSCGAARDALAGVAGSLTIAGNGPELTTIEPLARAFEKANPSAYLDIVWDANSKPAEMVTSGQAQIAVTGTEAPGLSSTPIAWDGIGILVHLSNFTKDITKQQVAEIFSGKITLWSEVGGPETKILVIDRPRNQNIRDTFESQLGITGQIASSAKVIGFDEQAVKTVVGTLSPLSAITYLSLSQGLSVVSAGVPVRLLSIDKIEPEGPTVKDGRYPLRRPVLLLSKKDPPPLVEAFTQFALSPAGQQLVAETYSPIKDR
;
A
#
# COMPACT_ATOMS: atom_id res chain seq x y z
N MET A 1 66.94 3.00 -57.52
CA MET A 1 66.21 1.75 -57.23
C MET A 1 66.29 1.54 -55.71
N ILE A 2 65.25 1.91 -54.96
CA ILE A 2 64.27 0.97 -54.33
C ILE A 2 65.04 -0.01 -53.42
N ALA A 3 64.92 0.02 -52.09
CA ALA A 3 63.70 -0.10 -51.31
C ALA A 3 63.78 0.57 -49.93
N ARG A 4 62.63 1.10 -49.48
CA ARG A 4 62.38 1.69 -48.16
C ARG A 4 62.29 0.61 -47.08
N LEU A 5 63.02 0.81 -45.98
CA LEU A 5 62.89 0.03 -44.75
C LEU A 5 61.67 0.56 -43.97
N ILE A 6 60.59 -0.21 -43.91
CA ILE A 6 59.41 0.08 -43.09
C ILE A 6 59.59 -0.63 -41.75
N LEU A 7 59.85 0.14 -40.70
CA LEU A 7 59.89 -0.32 -39.32
C LEU A 7 58.43 -0.39 -38.81
N LEU A 8 57.87 -1.59 -38.72
CA LEU A 8 56.57 -1.84 -38.10
C LEU A 8 56.74 -1.86 -36.58
N LEU A 9 56.41 -0.75 -35.91
CA LEU A 9 56.24 -0.70 -34.47
C LEU A 9 54.88 -1.35 -34.12
N SER A 10 54.90 -2.59 -33.64
CA SER A 10 53.70 -3.25 -33.09
C SER A 10 53.45 -2.71 -31.68
N LEU A 11 52.45 -1.84 -31.56
CA LEU A 11 51.94 -1.37 -30.28
C LEU A 11 51.09 -2.49 -29.66
N ASN A 12 51.70 -3.30 -28.80
CA ASN A 12 50.97 -4.25 -27.96
C ASN A 12 50.22 -3.46 -26.87
N VAL A 13 48.97 -3.11 -27.16
CA VAL A 13 48.02 -2.67 -26.13
C VAL A 13 47.63 -3.92 -25.33
N LEU A 14 48.35 -4.15 -24.23
CA LEU A 14 47.91 -5.04 -23.17
C LEU A 14 46.62 -4.44 -22.58
N PHE A 15 45.47 -4.90 -23.05
CA PHE A 15 44.22 -4.74 -22.32
C PHE A 15 44.37 -5.48 -20.99
N SER A 16 44.68 -4.73 -19.94
CA SER A 16 44.57 -5.20 -18.56
C SER A 16 43.10 -5.52 -18.29
N CYS A 17 42.72 -6.77 -18.55
CA CYS A 17 41.50 -7.38 -18.05
C CYS A 17 41.70 -7.65 -16.56
N GLY A 18 41.61 -6.59 -15.75
CA GLY A 18 42.02 -6.61 -14.35
C GLY A 18 41.46 -5.45 -13.55
N ALA A 19 40.20 -5.07 -13.80
CA ALA A 19 39.45 -4.11 -12.97
C ALA A 19 37.93 -4.25 -13.10
N ALA A 20 37.42 -5.47 -13.34
CA ALA A 20 35.99 -5.73 -13.47
C ALA A 20 35.55 -7.02 -12.74
N ARG A 21 36.22 -7.36 -11.63
CA ARG A 21 35.82 -8.49 -10.78
C ARG A 21 35.41 -8.12 -9.35
N ASP A 22 35.56 -6.86 -8.95
CA ASP A 22 35.25 -6.42 -7.57
C ASP A 22 34.01 -5.50 -7.45
N ALA A 23 33.09 -5.53 -8.43
CA ALA A 23 31.81 -4.81 -8.36
C ALA A 23 30.56 -5.72 -8.49
N LEU A 24 30.75 -7.03 -8.34
CA LEU A 24 29.69 -8.06 -8.36
C LEU A 24 29.68 -8.85 -7.05
N ALA A 25 29.85 -8.19 -5.90
CA ALA A 25 29.22 -8.67 -4.67
C ALA A 25 27.70 -8.47 -4.83
N GLY A 26 27.12 -9.25 -5.74
CA GLY A 26 25.84 -9.01 -6.37
C GLY A 26 24.69 -9.16 -5.40
N VAL A 27 23.61 -8.44 -5.69
CA VAL A 27 22.27 -8.62 -5.12
C VAL A 27 21.86 -10.07 -5.33
N ALA A 28 22.21 -10.94 -4.37
CA ALA A 28 22.06 -12.38 -4.46
C ALA A 28 21.58 -12.95 -3.12
N GLY A 29 20.88 -14.08 -3.17
CA GLY A 29 20.29 -14.74 -2.00
C GLY A 29 18.78 -14.63 -1.96
N SER A 30 18.19 -14.98 -0.81
CA SER A 30 16.74 -15.02 -0.60
C SER A 30 16.25 -13.88 0.30
N LEU A 31 15.12 -13.29 -0.06
CA LEU A 31 14.45 -12.23 0.69
C LEU A 31 12.98 -12.61 0.91
N THR A 32 12.54 -12.68 2.17
CA THR A 32 11.13 -12.87 2.51
C THR A 32 10.48 -11.52 2.82
N ILE A 33 9.40 -11.21 2.08
CA ILE A 33 8.56 -10.03 2.25
C ILE A 33 7.22 -10.49 2.84
N ALA A 34 6.87 -9.99 4.02
CA ALA A 34 5.62 -10.32 4.72
C ALA A 34 4.60 -9.18 4.65
N GLY A 35 3.32 -9.50 4.49
CA GLY A 35 2.23 -8.53 4.47
C GLY A 35 0.86 -9.16 4.78
N ASN A 36 -0.14 -8.32 5.03
CA ASN A 36 -1.50 -8.77 5.36
C ASN A 36 -2.62 -7.85 4.83
N GLY A 37 -2.28 -6.91 3.96
CA GLY A 37 -3.20 -5.87 3.47
C GLY A 37 -3.33 -5.84 1.95
N PRO A 38 -4.01 -4.81 1.41
CA PRO A 38 -4.26 -4.66 -0.03
C PRO A 38 -2.97 -4.36 -0.83
N GLU A 39 -1.84 -4.14 -0.17
CA GLU A 39 -0.57 -3.77 -0.79
C GLU A 39 0.05 -4.90 -1.64
N LEU A 40 -0.48 -6.13 -1.55
CA LEU A 40 -0.03 -7.29 -2.33
C LEU A 40 -0.01 -7.00 -3.83
N THR A 41 -1.03 -6.30 -4.35
CA THR A 41 -1.17 -5.97 -5.78
C THR A 41 -0.05 -5.08 -6.29
N THR A 42 0.69 -4.41 -5.42
CA THR A 42 1.87 -3.61 -5.76
C THR A 42 3.18 -4.33 -5.45
N ILE A 43 3.22 -5.11 -4.37
CA ILE A 43 4.43 -5.81 -3.95
C ILE A 43 4.77 -6.97 -4.90
N GLU A 44 3.77 -7.68 -5.43
CA GLU A 44 4.01 -8.74 -6.42
C GLU A 44 4.68 -8.22 -7.70
N PRO A 45 4.17 -7.17 -8.39
CA PRO A 45 4.85 -6.58 -9.54
C PRO A 45 6.27 -6.07 -9.21
N LEU A 46 6.44 -5.41 -8.06
CA LEU A 46 7.75 -4.92 -7.62
C LEU A 46 8.76 -6.06 -7.45
N ALA A 47 8.37 -7.14 -6.77
CA ALA A 47 9.21 -8.31 -6.56
C ALA A 47 9.60 -8.96 -7.90
N ARG A 48 8.62 -9.21 -8.78
CA ARG A 48 8.87 -9.81 -10.10
C ARG A 48 9.82 -8.95 -10.96
N ALA A 49 9.62 -7.64 -10.97
CA ALA A 49 10.47 -6.72 -11.72
C ALA A 49 11.90 -6.67 -11.14
N PHE A 50 12.03 -6.72 -9.82
CA PHE A 50 13.31 -6.76 -9.14
C PHE A 50 14.09 -8.05 -9.42
N GLU A 51 13.46 -9.22 -9.33
CA GLU A 51 14.10 -10.51 -9.66
C GLU A 51 14.53 -10.56 -11.13
N LYS A 52 13.71 -10.03 -12.04
CA LYS A 52 14.06 -9.92 -13.46
C LYS A 52 15.31 -9.08 -13.68
N ALA A 53 15.49 -8.01 -12.91
CA ALA A 53 16.67 -7.15 -12.97
C ALA A 53 17.88 -7.73 -12.21
N ASN A 54 17.65 -8.67 -11.28
CA ASN A 54 18.67 -9.26 -10.41
C ASN A 54 18.53 -10.80 -10.39
N PRO A 55 19.02 -11.52 -11.41
CA PRO A 55 18.75 -12.95 -11.57
C PRO A 55 19.30 -13.88 -10.47
N SER A 56 20.12 -13.36 -9.56
CA SER A 56 20.66 -14.10 -8.40
C SER A 56 19.87 -13.84 -7.11
N ALA A 57 18.89 -12.95 -7.15
CA ALA A 57 17.97 -12.68 -6.05
C ALA A 57 16.69 -13.50 -6.20
N TYR A 58 16.20 -14.03 -5.08
CA TYR A 58 14.95 -14.76 -5.00
C TYR A 58 14.08 -14.14 -3.90
N LEU A 59 12.87 -13.74 -4.24
CA LEU A 59 11.94 -13.07 -3.35
C LEU A 59 10.77 -13.99 -3.04
N ASP A 60 10.61 -14.32 -1.76
CA ASP A 60 9.45 -15.06 -1.26
C ASP A 60 8.44 -14.07 -0.65
N ILE A 61 7.17 -14.20 -1.01
CA ILE A 61 6.09 -13.33 -0.55
C ILE A 61 5.19 -14.14 0.36
N VAL A 62 5.21 -13.80 1.65
CA VAL A 62 4.32 -14.39 2.66
C VAL A 62 3.18 -13.42 2.93
N TRP A 63 1.99 -13.73 2.41
CA TRP A 63 0.83 -12.87 2.55
C TRP A 63 -0.35 -13.61 3.17
N ASP A 64 -0.65 -13.31 4.43
CA ASP A 64 -1.76 -13.92 5.16
C ASP A 64 -2.48 -12.89 6.01
N ALA A 65 -3.81 -12.93 5.99
CA ALA A 65 -4.67 -11.97 6.68
C ALA A 65 -4.52 -12.00 8.20
N ASN A 66 -4.01 -13.09 8.79
CA ASN A 66 -3.75 -13.25 10.22
C ASN A 66 -2.28 -13.04 10.60
N SER A 67 -1.40 -12.86 9.60
CA SER A 67 0.01 -12.61 9.86
C SER A 67 0.22 -11.27 10.56
N LYS A 68 1.38 -11.17 11.23
CA LYS A 68 1.86 -9.96 11.90
C LYS A 68 3.23 -9.57 11.33
N PRO A 69 3.26 -8.87 10.19
CA PRO A 69 4.49 -8.66 9.43
C PRO A 69 5.64 -8.05 10.25
N ALA A 70 5.37 -7.04 11.07
CA ALA A 70 6.41 -6.41 11.91
C ALA A 70 7.00 -7.36 12.96
N GLU A 71 6.20 -8.27 13.53
CA GLU A 71 6.68 -9.31 14.45
C GLU A 71 7.53 -10.36 13.70
N MET A 72 7.20 -10.67 12.44
CA MET A 72 8.00 -11.56 11.60
C MET A 72 9.38 -10.96 11.28
N VAL A 73 9.47 -9.66 11.03
CA VAL A 73 10.77 -8.98 10.87
C VAL A 73 11.57 -8.97 12.16
N THR A 74 10.90 -8.68 13.28
CA THR A 74 11.54 -8.65 14.61
C THR A 74 12.11 -10.02 14.99
N SER A 75 11.36 -11.10 14.75
CA SER A 75 11.78 -12.49 15.00
C SER A 75 12.71 -13.08 13.95
N GLY A 76 12.91 -12.38 12.81
CA GLY A 76 13.79 -12.82 11.72
C GLY A 76 13.16 -13.82 10.74
N GLN A 77 11.86 -14.09 10.84
CA GLN A 77 11.11 -14.92 9.90
C GLN A 77 10.90 -14.24 8.54
N ALA A 78 10.88 -12.90 8.52
CA ALA A 78 10.87 -12.09 7.32
C ALA A 78 12.00 -11.05 7.39
N GLN A 79 12.41 -10.51 6.25
CA GLN A 79 13.38 -9.42 6.19
C GLN A 79 12.71 -8.07 5.93
N ILE A 80 11.56 -8.08 5.25
CA ILE A 80 10.73 -6.90 5.03
C ILE A 80 9.30 -7.18 5.49
N ALA A 81 8.71 -6.19 6.15
CA ALA A 81 7.28 -6.15 6.42
C ALA A 81 6.64 -5.00 5.67
N VAL A 82 5.49 -5.25 5.05
CA VAL A 82 4.70 -4.23 4.36
C VAL A 82 3.57 -3.80 5.29
N THR A 83 3.61 -2.54 5.72
CA THR A 83 2.69 -2.01 6.74
C THR A 83 2.17 -0.61 6.40
N GLY A 84 1.13 -0.18 7.11
CA GLY A 84 0.61 1.20 7.06
C GLY A 84 1.08 2.08 8.22
N THR A 85 1.84 1.51 9.16
CA THR A 85 2.29 2.14 10.42
C THR A 85 3.72 1.74 10.73
N GLU A 86 4.46 2.65 11.36
CA GLU A 86 5.82 2.38 11.84
C GLU A 86 5.78 1.41 13.03
N ALA A 87 6.87 0.65 13.21
CA ALA A 87 7.03 -0.25 14.35
C ALA A 87 8.28 0.12 15.15
N PRO A 88 8.20 0.17 16.50
CA PRO A 88 9.35 0.45 17.35
C PRO A 88 10.53 -0.49 17.07
N GLY A 89 11.72 0.08 16.92
CA GLY A 89 12.95 -0.70 16.70
C GLY A 89 13.22 -1.11 15.26
N LEU A 90 12.28 -0.89 14.32
CA LEU A 90 12.47 -1.12 12.90
C LEU A 90 12.77 0.18 12.13
N SER A 91 13.49 0.07 11.03
CA SER A 91 13.58 1.12 10.02
C SER A 91 12.29 1.14 9.19
N SER A 92 11.84 2.32 8.78
CA SER A 92 10.59 2.50 8.03
C SER A 92 10.86 3.33 6.78
N THR A 93 10.59 2.75 5.60
CA THR A 93 10.75 3.45 4.32
C THR A 93 9.40 3.57 3.61
N PRO A 94 8.85 4.79 3.43
CA PRO A 94 7.64 4.98 2.65
C PRO A 94 7.92 4.80 1.16
N ILE A 95 7.10 4.00 0.48
CA ILE A 95 7.20 3.75 -0.97
C ILE A 95 5.98 4.27 -1.75
N ALA A 96 4.85 4.52 -1.06
CA ALA A 96 3.63 5.06 -1.66
C ALA A 96 2.73 5.73 -0.60
N TRP A 97 1.66 6.35 -1.07
CA TRP A 97 0.52 6.81 -0.29
C TRP A 97 -0.77 6.12 -0.76
N ASP A 98 -1.60 5.73 0.19
CA ASP A 98 -2.95 5.22 -0.03
C ASP A 98 -3.96 6.10 0.71
N GLY A 99 -5.16 6.22 0.16
CA GLY A 99 -6.30 6.80 0.88
C GLY A 99 -7.08 5.72 1.63
N ILE A 100 -7.82 6.10 2.65
CA ILE A 100 -8.84 5.23 3.24
C ILE A 100 -10.20 5.78 2.81
N GLY A 101 -10.80 5.12 1.82
CA GLY A 101 -12.07 5.55 1.24
C GLY A 101 -13.25 5.11 2.09
N ILE A 102 -14.25 5.98 2.26
CA ILE A 102 -15.53 5.65 2.88
C ILE A 102 -16.51 5.25 1.78
N LEU A 103 -16.94 4.00 1.79
CA LEU A 103 -17.76 3.41 0.73
C LEU A 103 -19.16 3.08 1.23
N VAL A 104 -20.14 3.47 0.41
CA VAL A 104 -21.57 3.23 0.62
C VAL A 104 -22.22 2.73 -0.66
N HIS A 105 -23.44 2.24 -0.56
CA HIS A 105 -24.24 1.88 -1.73
C HIS A 105 -24.53 3.13 -2.59
N LEU A 106 -24.58 2.98 -3.93
CA LEU A 106 -24.79 4.10 -4.86
C LEU A 106 -26.09 4.88 -4.60
N SER A 107 -27.14 4.20 -4.17
CA SER A 107 -28.43 4.83 -3.82
C SER A 107 -28.35 5.76 -2.59
N ASN A 108 -27.31 5.65 -1.76
CA ASN A 108 -27.14 6.58 -0.64
C ASN A 108 -26.74 7.96 -1.19
N PHE A 109 -27.64 8.93 -1.01
CA PHE A 109 -27.48 10.27 -1.56
C PHE A 109 -26.65 11.21 -0.68
N THR A 110 -26.15 10.77 0.49
CA THR A 110 -25.14 11.52 1.25
C THR A 110 -23.96 11.81 0.32
N LYS A 111 -23.56 13.07 0.23
CA LYS A 111 -22.49 13.50 -0.68
C LYS A 111 -21.14 13.67 0.01
N ASP A 112 -21.17 14.29 1.18
CA ASP A 112 -20.01 14.71 1.94
C ASP A 112 -20.29 14.46 3.42
N ILE A 113 -19.26 14.07 4.16
CA ILE A 113 -19.30 13.95 5.62
C ILE A 113 -18.01 14.53 6.20
N THR A 114 -18.06 15.07 7.40
CA THR A 114 -16.83 15.53 8.06
C THR A 114 -16.04 14.35 8.63
N LYS A 115 -14.73 14.53 8.81
CA LYS A 115 -13.92 13.52 9.51
C LYS A 115 -14.48 13.19 10.90
N GLN A 116 -15.02 14.18 11.60
CA GLN A 116 -15.68 14.00 12.89
C GLN A 116 -16.95 13.13 12.77
N GLN A 117 -17.77 13.36 11.73
CA GLN A 117 -18.94 12.53 11.47
C GLN A 117 -18.55 11.09 11.13
N VAL A 118 -17.46 10.85 10.40
CA VAL A 118 -16.92 9.50 10.21
C VAL A 118 -16.63 8.86 11.58
N ALA A 119 -15.91 9.54 12.47
CA ALA A 119 -15.61 9.03 13.80
C ALA A 119 -16.89 8.72 14.61
N GLU A 120 -17.88 9.59 14.56
CA GLU A 120 -19.16 9.44 15.27
C GLU A 120 -20.02 8.31 14.70
N ILE A 121 -20.04 8.11 13.38
CA ILE A 121 -20.72 6.99 12.73
C ILE A 121 -20.06 5.67 13.15
N PHE A 122 -18.74 5.56 13.04
CA PHE A 122 -18.03 4.31 13.31
C PHE A 122 -17.99 3.96 14.81
N SER A 123 -18.05 4.96 15.71
CA SER A 123 -18.21 4.74 17.15
C SER A 123 -19.67 4.52 17.58
N GLY A 124 -20.63 4.64 16.68
CA GLY A 124 -22.06 4.42 16.94
C GLY A 124 -22.77 5.57 17.66
N LYS A 125 -22.18 6.76 17.69
CA LYS A 125 -22.82 7.99 18.19
C LYS A 125 -23.85 8.52 17.19
N ILE A 126 -23.50 8.53 15.90
CA ILE A 126 -24.44 8.75 14.80
C ILE A 126 -24.92 7.39 14.33
N THR A 127 -26.24 7.20 14.28
CA THR A 127 -26.83 5.90 13.94
C THR A 127 -27.85 5.99 12.82
N LEU A 128 -28.20 7.20 12.36
CA LEU A 128 -29.10 7.45 11.25
C LEU A 128 -28.41 8.31 10.20
N TRP A 129 -28.60 7.97 8.92
CA TRP A 129 -28.04 8.74 7.82
C TRP A 129 -28.59 10.17 7.73
N SER A 130 -29.82 10.40 8.18
CA SER A 130 -30.44 11.73 8.21
C SER A 130 -29.70 12.73 9.11
N GLU A 131 -28.95 12.26 10.12
CA GLU A 131 -28.11 13.10 10.98
C GLU A 131 -26.92 13.74 10.23
N VAL A 132 -26.57 13.18 9.06
CA VAL A 132 -25.51 13.66 8.17
C VAL A 132 -26.04 14.05 6.78
N GLY A 133 -27.34 14.38 6.70
CA GLY A 133 -27.97 14.82 5.45
C GLY A 133 -28.23 13.71 4.42
N GLY A 134 -28.27 12.46 4.88
CA GLY A 134 -28.59 11.27 4.09
C GLY A 134 -30.04 10.80 4.22
N PRO A 135 -30.34 9.57 3.75
CA PRO A 135 -31.66 8.96 3.85
C PRO A 135 -32.13 8.74 5.29
N GLU A 136 -33.44 8.61 5.49
CA GLU A 136 -34.03 8.22 6.80
C GLU A 136 -33.87 6.71 7.06
N THR A 137 -32.62 6.26 7.11
CA THR A 137 -32.28 4.85 7.34
C THR A 137 -31.22 4.70 8.40
N LYS A 138 -31.30 3.61 9.17
CA LYS A 138 -30.30 3.25 10.16
C LYS A 138 -28.98 2.90 9.48
N ILE A 139 -27.88 3.35 10.08
CA ILE A 139 -26.52 3.04 9.64
C ILE A 139 -26.10 1.67 10.15
N LEU A 140 -25.58 0.85 9.25
CA LEU A 140 -24.96 -0.44 9.52
C LEU A 140 -23.48 -0.34 9.20
N VAL A 141 -22.65 -0.32 10.25
CA VAL A 141 -21.20 -0.25 10.11
C VAL A 141 -20.65 -1.63 9.76
N ILE A 142 -19.84 -1.67 8.70
CA ILE A 142 -19.00 -2.81 8.33
C ILE A 142 -17.56 -2.44 8.68
N ASP A 143 -16.97 -3.24 9.57
CA ASP A 143 -15.62 -3.06 10.11
C ASP A 143 -14.66 -4.13 9.55
N ARG A 144 -13.36 -3.97 9.82
CA ARG A 144 -12.28 -4.91 9.49
C ARG A 144 -11.76 -5.63 10.74
N PRO A 145 -11.11 -6.80 10.60
CA PRO A 145 -10.42 -7.47 11.71
C PRO A 145 -9.37 -6.57 12.37
N ARG A 146 -9.19 -6.71 13.69
CA ARG A 146 -8.27 -5.90 14.52
C ARG A 146 -6.80 -5.96 14.11
N ASN A 147 -6.42 -6.92 13.28
CA ASN A 147 -5.03 -7.16 12.88
C ASN A 147 -4.73 -6.68 11.46
N GLN A 148 -5.68 -6.00 10.80
CA GLN A 148 -5.45 -5.42 9.48
C GLN A 148 -4.92 -4.00 9.58
N ASN A 149 -3.83 -3.73 8.85
CA ASN A 149 -3.14 -2.44 8.80
C ASN A 149 -4.08 -1.24 8.55
N ILE A 150 -5.15 -1.44 7.76
CA ILE A 150 -6.07 -0.35 7.45
C ILE A 150 -6.94 0.06 8.64
N ARG A 151 -7.33 -0.90 9.49
CA ARG A 151 -8.16 -0.62 10.68
C ARG A 151 -7.40 0.21 11.69
N ASP A 152 -6.19 -0.19 12.03
CA ASP A 152 -5.39 0.50 13.05
C ASP A 152 -5.16 1.96 12.65
N THR A 153 -4.81 2.19 11.37
CA THR A 153 -4.65 3.55 10.84
C THR A 153 -5.96 4.32 10.80
N PHE A 154 -7.06 3.67 10.43
CA PHE A 154 -8.39 4.29 10.42
C PHE A 154 -8.81 4.76 11.82
N GLU A 155 -8.73 3.88 12.82
CA GLU A 155 -9.11 4.22 14.20
C GLU A 155 -8.20 5.32 14.78
N SER A 156 -6.89 5.22 14.55
CA SER A 156 -5.91 6.22 15.01
C SER A 156 -6.16 7.60 14.41
N GLN A 157 -6.38 7.69 13.08
CA GLN A 157 -6.62 8.97 12.44
C GLN A 157 -7.93 9.63 12.84
N LEU A 158 -8.93 8.84 13.21
CA LEU A 158 -10.22 9.31 13.71
C LEU A 158 -10.26 9.55 15.22
N GLY A 159 -9.22 9.16 15.96
CA GLY A 159 -9.19 9.26 17.42
C GLY A 159 -10.18 8.31 18.12
N ILE A 160 -10.50 7.17 17.49
CA ILE A 160 -11.48 6.18 17.97
C ILE A 160 -10.83 4.81 18.23
N THR A 161 -9.53 4.75 18.52
CA THR A 161 -8.82 3.49 18.81
C THR A 161 -9.56 2.63 19.83
N GLY A 162 -10.01 1.45 19.39
CA GLY A 162 -10.73 0.50 20.22
C GLY A 162 -12.20 0.86 20.47
N GLN A 163 -12.72 1.90 19.81
CA GLN A 163 -14.06 2.45 20.02
C GLN A 163 -15.01 2.23 18.84
N ILE A 164 -14.63 1.47 17.81
CA ILE A 164 -15.58 1.04 16.79
C ILE A 164 -16.75 0.30 17.47
N ALA A 165 -17.98 0.66 17.10
CA ALA A 165 -19.20 0.17 17.72
C ALA A 165 -19.25 -1.36 17.77
N SER A 166 -19.62 -1.93 18.91
CA SER A 166 -19.75 -3.39 19.08
C SER A 166 -20.83 -4.02 18.18
N SER A 167 -21.75 -3.20 17.65
CA SER A 167 -22.74 -3.61 16.67
C SER A 167 -22.21 -3.70 15.24
N ALA A 168 -20.96 -3.30 14.98
CA ALA A 168 -20.37 -3.36 13.65
C ALA A 168 -20.18 -4.80 13.18
N LYS A 169 -20.46 -5.04 11.90
CA LYS A 169 -20.22 -6.34 11.26
C LYS A 169 -18.76 -6.42 10.81
N VAL A 170 -17.99 -7.35 11.36
CA VAL A 170 -16.57 -7.54 10.98
C VAL A 170 -16.47 -8.39 9.71
N ILE A 171 -15.83 -7.86 8.68
CA ILE A 171 -15.55 -8.54 7.40
C ILE A 171 -14.08 -8.30 7.03
N GLY A 172 -13.34 -9.37 6.75
CA GLY A 172 -11.90 -9.28 6.44
C GLY A 172 -11.57 -8.73 5.06
N PHE A 173 -12.14 -9.31 4.01
CA PHE A 173 -11.72 -9.00 2.64
C PHE A 173 -12.52 -7.83 2.08
N ASP A 174 -11.83 -6.89 1.42
CA ASP A 174 -12.47 -5.71 0.80
C ASP A 174 -13.54 -6.11 -0.22
N GLU A 175 -13.31 -7.13 -1.04
CA GLU A 175 -14.32 -7.66 -1.96
C GLU A 175 -15.59 -8.11 -1.23
N GLN A 176 -15.45 -8.78 -0.09
CA GLN A 176 -16.59 -9.25 0.69
C GLN A 176 -17.32 -8.09 1.38
N ALA A 177 -16.59 -7.05 1.81
CA ALA A 177 -17.18 -5.84 2.36
C ALA A 177 -17.99 -5.09 1.28
N VAL A 178 -17.42 -4.93 0.08
CA VAL A 178 -18.11 -4.36 -1.09
C VAL A 178 -19.36 -5.18 -1.43
N LYS A 179 -19.25 -6.50 -1.54
CA LYS A 179 -20.40 -7.40 -1.78
C LYS A 179 -21.47 -7.24 -0.70
N THR A 180 -21.08 -7.02 0.56
CA THR A 180 -22.03 -6.85 1.67
C THR A 180 -22.77 -5.52 1.57
N VAL A 181 -22.07 -4.44 1.19
CA VAL A 181 -22.67 -3.13 0.91
C VAL A 181 -23.67 -3.20 -0.25
N VAL A 182 -23.37 -3.99 -1.29
CA VAL A 182 -24.23 -4.14 -2.47
C VAL A 182 -25.41 -5.10 -2.26
N GLY A 183 -25.16 -6.27 -1.68
CA GLY A 183 -26.04 -7.43 -1.88
C GLY A 183 -26.79 -7.96 -0.66
N THR A 184 -26.54 -7.45 0.56
CA THR A 184 -27.07 -8.13 1.78
C THR A 184 -27.86 -7.26 2.74
N LEU A 185 -27.82 -5.95 2.60
CA LEU A 185 -28.51 -5.04 3.51
C LEU A 185 -29.61 -4.32 2.72
N SER A 186 -30.64 -3.82 3.42
CA SER A 186 -31.57 -2.88 2.77
C SER A 186 -30.70 -1.83 2.09
N PRO A 187 -30.87 -1.60 0.76
CA PRO A 187 -30.10 -0.58 0.08
C PRO A 187 -30.20 0.70 0.92
N LEU A 188 -29.10 1.44 1.02
CA LEU A 188 -28.90 2.66 1.83
C LEU A 188 -28.31 2.50 3.24
N SER A 189 -28.33 1.33 3.87
CA SER A 189 -27.97 1.25 5.31
C SER A 189 -26.47 1.12 5.59
N ALA A 190 -25.70 0.51 4.69
CA ALA A 190 -24.32 0.12 4.97
C ALA A 190 -23.29 1.24 4.77
N ILE A 191 -22.28 1.27 5.64
CA ILE A 191 -21.04 2.04 5.48
C ILE A 191 -19.83 1.15 5.77
N THR A 192 -18.78 1.26 4.97
CA THR A 192 -17.48 0.60 5.21
C THR A 192 -16.34 1.56 4.90
N TYR A 193 -15.15 1.25 5.40
CA TYR A 193 -13.89 1.83 4.91
C TYR A 193 -13.08 0.75 4.18
N LEU A 194 -12.23 1.14 3.24
CA LEU A 194 -11.32 0.26 2.48
C LEU A 194 -10.17 1.07 1.86
N SER A 195 -9.20 0.39 1.22
CA SER A 195 -8.20 1.11 0.42
C SER A 195 -8.89 1.95 -0.64
N LEU A 196 -8.49 3.22 -0.76
CA LEU A 196 -9.10 4.13 -1.71
C LEU A 196 -8.90 3.65 -3.14
N SER A 197 -7.72 3.16 -3.48
CA SER A 197 -7.43 2.61 -4.81
C SER A 197 -8.34 1.44 -5.15
N GLN A 198 -8.59 0.54 -4.19
CA GLN A 198 -9.56 -0.54 -4.37
C GLN A 198 -10.98 0.00 -4.56
N GLY A 199 -11.39 0.98 -3.75
CA GLY A 199 -12.69 1.64 -3.88
C GLY A 199 -12.90 2.29 -5.25
N LEU A 200 -11.89 3.01 -5.75
CA LEU A 200 -11.89 3.63 -7.07
C LEU A 200 -12.00 2.57 -8.17
N SER A 201 -11.22 1.50 -8.10
CA SER A 201 -11.28 0.38 -9.05
C SER A 201 -12.68 -0.24 -9.12
N VAL A 202 -13.30 -0.47 -7.96
CA VAL A 202 -14.66 -1.01 -7.84
C VAL A 202 -15.70 -0.06 -8.44
N VAL A 203 -15.58 1.25 -8.19
CA VAL A 203 -16.46 2.27 -8.79
C VAL A 203 -16.29 2.31 -10.31
N SER A 204 -15.05 2.32 -10.80
CA SER A 204 -14.74 2.30 -12.24
C SER A 204 -15.24 1.03 -12.95
N ALA A 205 -15.31 -0.09 -12.23
CA ALA A 205 -15.87 -1.34 -12.73
C ALA A 205 -17.42 -1.34 -12.80
N GLY A 206 -18.10 -0.26 -12.39
CA GLY A 206 -19.56 -0.13 -12.48
C GLY A 206 -20.32 -0.86 -11.36
N VAL A 207 -19.64 -1.29 -10.31
CA VAL A 207 -20.31 -1.83 -9.11
C VAL A 207 -21.15 -0.71 -8.48
N PRO A 208 -22.41 -0.95 -8.03
CA PRO A 208 -23.32 0.09 -7.56
C PRO A 208 -22.96 0.60 -6.14
N VAL A 209 -21.78 1.17 -6.02
CA VAL A 209 -21.22 1.79 -4.82
C VAL A 209 -20.67 3.16 -5.17
N ARG A 210 -20.42 3.97 -4.15
CA ARG A 210 -19.74 5.26 -4.28
C ARG A 210 -18.82 5.49 -3.09
N LEU A 211 -17.82 6.32 -3.30
CA LEU A 211 -16.99 6.86 -2.24
C LEU A 211 -17.57 8.20 -1.78
N LEU A 212 -17.51 8.47 -0.47
CA LEU A 212 -17.91 9.75 0.10
C LEU A 212 -16.72 10.71 0.17
N SER A 213 -16.97 11.97 -0.18
CA SER A 213 -16.05 13.07 0.09
C SER A 213 -15.96 13.28 1.61
N ILE A 214 -14.79 13.67 2.08
CA ILE A 214 -14.55 13.95 3.49
C ILE A 214 -14.05 15.38 3.64
N ASP A 215 -14.71 16.17 4.48
CA ASP A 215 -14.42 17.59 4.68
C ASP A 215 -14.39 18.37 3.35
N LYS A 216 -15.29 18.01 2.43
CA LYS A 216 -15.41 18.55 1.06
C LYS A 216 -14.21 18.22 0.15
N ILE A 217 -13.39 17.25 0.51
CA ILE A 217 -12.28 16.76 -0.31
C ILE A 217 -12.66 15.45 -0.97
N GLU A 218 -12.55 15.43 -2.30
CA GLU A 218 -12.83 14.25 -3.11
C GLU A 218 -11.83 13.11 -2.81
N PRO A 219 -12.30 11.85 -2.76
CA PRO A 219 -11.47 10.69 -2.52
C PRO A 219 -10.80 10.24 -3.83
N GLU A 220 -9.67 10.85 -4.18
CA GLU A 220 -8.95 10.56 -5.44
C GLU A 220 -7.42 10.55 -5.27
N GLY A 221 -6.72 9.96 -6.25
CA GLY A 221 -5.24 9.89 -6.24
C GLY A 221 -4.57 11.27 -6.06
N PRO A 222 -4.97 12.33 -6.80
CA PRO A 222 -4.40 13.67 -6.62
C PRO A 222 -4.51 14.24 -5.20
N THR A 223 -5.67 14.10 -4.54
CA THR A 223 -5.89 14.62 -3.17
C THR A 223 -5.16 13.81 -2.11
N VAL A 224 -4.94 12.51 -2.34
CA VAL A 224 -4.07 11.69 -1.49
C VAL A 224 -2.60 12.09 -1.65
N LYS A 225 -2.14 12.26 -2.90
CA LYS A 225 -0.76 12.56 -3.24
C LYS A 225 -0.29 13.91 -2.67
N ASP A 226 -1.11 14.95 -2.78
CA ASP A 226 -0.78 16.28 -2.25
C ASP A 226 -1.11 16.47 -0.76
N GLY A 227 -1.82 15.50 -0.17
CA GLY A 227 -2.11 15.43 1.26
C GLY A 227 -3.35 16.20 1.70
N ARG A 228 -4.17 16.69 0.77
CA ARG A 228 -5.47 17.30 1.09
C ARG A 228 -6.50 16.28 1.59
N TYR A 229 -6.45 15.02 1.14
CA TYR A 229 -7.40 14.00 1.59
C TYR A 229 -7.13 13.61 3.06
N PRO A 230 -8.14 13.71 3.95
CA PRO A 230 -7.91 13.69 5.40
C PRO A 230 -7.69 12.30 6.01
N LEU A 231 -8.04 11.24 5.28
CA LEU A 231 -7.81 9.85 5.65
C LEU A 231 -6.82 9.20 4.69
N ARG A 232 -5.53 9.28 4.99
CA ARG A 232 -4.48 8.75 4.11
C ARG A 232 -3.36 8.10 4.91
N ARG A 233 -2.75 7.07 4.37
CA ARG A 233 -1.70 6.28 5.04
C ARG A 233 -0.52 6.06 4.11
N PRO A 234 0.71 5.98 4.64
CA PRO A 234 1.84 5.53 3.84
C PRO A 234 1.73 4.03 3.58
N VAL A 235 2.33 3.58 2.48
CA VAL A 235 2.74 2.18 2.31
C VAL A 235 4.21 2.12 2.70
N LEU A 236 4.52 1.39 3.76
CA LEU A 236 5.85 1.31 4.35
C LEU A 236 6.48 -0.05 4.08
N LEU A 237 7.78 -0.04 3.77
CA LEU A 237 8.65 -1.20 3.92
C LEU A 237 9.39 -1.06 5.25
N LEU A 238 9.08 -1.95 6.19
CA LEU A 238 9.79 -2.04 7.47
C LEU A 238 10.90 -3.09 7.40
N SER A 239 12.06 -2.77 7.96
CA SER A 239 13.21 -3.67 8.03
C SER A 239 13.98 -3.48 9.35
N LYS A 240 14.95 -4.35 9.64
CA LYS A 240 15.90 -4.10 10.73
C LYS A 240 16.75 -2.85 10.40
N LYS A 241 17.24 -2.17 11.44
CA LYS A 241 18.03 -0.92 11.29
C LYS A 241 19.30 -1.07 10.47
N ASP A 242 19.89 -2.27 10.48
CA ASP A 242 21.04 -2.65 9.66
C ASP A 242 20.61 -3.82 8.75
N PRO A 243 19.95 -3.52 7.62
CA PRO A 243 19.39 -4.54 6.76
C PRO A 243 20.48 -5.16 5.86
N PRO A 244 20.38 -6.45 5.49
CA PRO A 244 21.24 -7.04 4.49
C PRO A 244 21.21 -6.28 3.15
N PRO A 245 22.29 -6.31 2.34
CA PRO A 245 22.35 -5.59 1.06
C PRO A 245 21.18 -5.89 0.11
N LEU A 246 20.65 -7.12 0.12
CA LEU A 246 19.49 -7.50 -0.69
C LEU A 246 18.20 -6.74 -0.31
N VAL A 247 17.97 -6.50 0.99
CA VAL A 247 16.84 -5.72 1.50
C VAL A 247 16.96 -4.26 1.07
N GLU A 248 18.16 -3.70 1.19
CA GLU A 248 18.43 -2.33 0.77
C GLU A 248 18.24 -2.18 -0.74
N ALA A 249 18.79 -3.10 -1.54
CA ALA A 249 18.64 -3.11 -2.99
C ALA A 249 17.17 -3.18 -3.43
N PHE A 250 16.35 -4.05 -2.83
CA PHE A 250 14.92 -4.10 -3.13
C PHE A 250 14.19 -2.80 -2.74
N THR A 251 14.52 -2.25 -1.58
CA THR A 251 13.94 -0.99 -1.10
C THR A 251 14.29 0.16 -2.05
N GLN A 252 15.56 0.27 -2.48
CA GLN A 252 15.98 1.28 -3.46
C GLN A 252 15.35 1.06 -4.83
N PHE A 253 15.14 -0.19 -5.24
CA PHE A 253 14.40 -0.49 -6.46
C PHE A 253 12.94 -0.01 -6.38
N ALA A 254 12.24 -0.25 -5.27
CA ALA A 254 10.88 0.25 -5.07
C ALA A 254 10.78 1.78 -5.13
N LEU A 255 11.84 2.49 -4.72
CA LEU A 255 11.95 3.96 -4.81
C LEU A 255 12.46 4.45 -6.17
N SER A 256 13.01 3.57 -7.01
CA SER A 256 13.55 3.94 -8.33
C SER A 256 12.43 4.37 -9.29
N PRO A 257 12.74 5.07 -10.40
CA PRO A 257 11.74 5.42 -11.42
C PRO A 257 10.95 4.20 -11.93
N ALA A 258 11.60 3.06 -12.13
CA ALA A 258 10.94 1.83 -12.57
C ALA A 258 10.00 1.26 -11.49
N GLY A 259 10.43 1.29 -10.22
CA GLY A 259 9.58 0.87 -9.11
C GLY A 259 8.38 1.81 -8.91
N GLN A 260 8.59 3.12 -8.99
CA GLN A 260 7.52 4.11 -8.84
C GLN A 260 6.50 4.07 -9.98
N GLN A 261 6.90 3.67 -11.19
CA GLN A 261 5.95 3.38 -12.28
C GLN A 261 4.99 2.24 -11.91
N LEU A 262 5.50 1.15 -11.32
CA LEU A 262 4.69 0.03 -10.86
C LEU A 262 3.80 0.42 -9.67
N VAL A 263 4.33 1.23 -8.74
CA VAL A 263 3.55 1.77 -7.62
C VAL A 263 2.37 2.59 -8.13
N ALA A 264 2.59 3.43 -9.14
CA ALA A 264 1.56 4.32 -9.71
C ALA A 264 0.40 3.57 -10.40
N GLU A 265 0.52 2.27 -10.67
CA GLU A 265 -0.58 1.44 -11.19
C GLU A 265 -1.67 1.21 -10.13
N THR A 266 -1.32 1.27 -8.85
CA THR A 266 -2.26 1.03 -7.73
C THR A 266 -2.32 2.20 -6.76
N TYR A 267 -1.19 2.68 -6.26
CA TYR A 267 -1.11 3.67 -5.17
C TYR A 267 -0.54 5.00 -5.66
N SER A 268 -0.70 6.04 -4.84
CA SER A 268 -0.08 7.33 -5.15
C SER A 268 1.43 7.25 -4.89
N PRO A 269 2.29 7.45 -5.90
CA PRO A 269 3.74 7.38 -5.71
C PRO A 269 4.21 8.48 -4.76
N ILE A 270 5.30 8.20 -4.04
CA ILE A 270 5.99 9.25 -3.27
C ILE A 270 6.57 10.29 -4.25
N LYS A 271 6.67 11.55 -3.84
CA LYS A 271 7.14 12.66 -4.70
C LYS A 271 8.43 12.28 -5.44
N ASP A 272 8.50 12.66 -6.72
CA ASP A 272 9.77 12.81 -7.42
C ASP A 272 10.65 13.75 -6.56
N ARG A 273 11.80 13.27 -6.09
CA ARG A 273 12.81 14.13 -5.47
C ARG A 273 13.59 14.87 -6.55
#